data_AF-Q9WUA0-F1
#
_entry.id   AF-Q9WUA0-F1
#
_cell.length_a   1.000
_cell.length_b   1.000
_cell.length_c   1.000
_cell.angle_alpha   90.00
_cell.angle_beta   90.00
_cell.angle_gamma   90.00
#
_symmetry.space_group_name_H-M   'P 1'
#
loop_
_entity.id
_entity.type
_entity.pdbx_description
1 polymer ?
#
loop_
_entity_poly.entity_id
_entity_poly.type
_entity_poly.pdbx_seq_one_letter_code
_entity_poly.pdbx_strand_id
1 'polypeptide(L)'
;VKLEPLRRALNGNQLWVTGIRSEQSVNRHDMTNLEWDEQNQLIKFHPIFFWSLDEVKEYIKKNNIVYNTLHDKGFPSIGCAPCTRAVTQGEDLELALVV
;
A
#
# COMPACT_ATOMS: atom_id res chain seq x y z
N VAL A 1 15.50 4.93 -8.00
CA VAL A 1 15.41 5.64 -6.70
C VAL A 1 14.87 4.79 -5.54
N LYS A 2 13.86 3.93 -5.75
CA LYS A 2 13.21 3.17 -4.66
C LYS A 2 13.96 1.90 -4.20
N LEU A 3 14.51 1.11 -5.12
CA LEU A 3 14.92 -0.27 -4.82
C LEU A 3 16.23 -0.39 -4.02
N GLU A 4 17.28 0.34 -4.40
CA GLU A 4 18.59 0.28 -3.71
C GLU A 4 18.48 0.73 -2.25
N PRO A 5 17.86 1.88 -1.91
CA PRO A 5 17.74 2.30 -0.52
C PRO A 5 16.86 1.35 0.31
N LEU A 6 15.82 0.77 -0.30
CA LEU A 6 14.97 -0.23 0.34
C LEU A 6 15.79 -1.47 0.71
N ARG A 7 16.57 -2.02 -0.23
CA ARG A 7 17.43 -3.19 0.04
C ARG A 7 18.42 -2.92 1.17
N ARG A 8 19.03 -1.73 1.18
CA ARG A 8 19.93 -1.32 2.27
C ARG A 8 19.22 -1.23 3.62
N ALA A 9 17.99 -0.73 3.66
CA ALA A 9 17.19 -0.63 4.89
C ALA A 9 16.69 -2.00 5.39
N LEU A 10 16.45 -2.95 4.48
CA LEU A 10 15.96 -4.28 4.82
C LEU A 10 17.07 -5.25 5.26
N ASN A 11 18.33 -4.98 4.91
CA ASN A 11 19.45 -5.86 5.23
C ASN A 11 19.55 -6.13 6.75
N GLY A 12 19.54 -7.40 7.13
CA GLY A 12 19.62 -7.86 8.53
C GLY A 12 18.27 -7.93 9.26
N ASN A 13 17.17 -7.47 8.65
CA ASN A 13 15.84 -7.59 9.23
C ASN A 13 15.20 -8.94 8.90
N GLN A 14 14.36 -9.43 9.81
CA GLN A 14 13.65 -10.71 9.65
C GLN A 14 12.22 -10.55 9.12
N LEU A 15 11.62 -9.37 9.32
CA LEU A 15 10.24 -9.09 8.98
C LEU A 15 10.10 -7.68 8.38
N TRP A 16 9.31 -7.58 7.31
CA TRP A 16 8.90 -6.32 6.70
C TRP A 16 7.38 -6.24 6.64
N VAL A 17 6.81 -5.27 7.36
CA VAL A 17 5.37 -4.99 7.33
C VAL A 17 5.04 -4.00 6.23
N THR A 18 4.01 -4.28 5.42
CA THR A 18 3.55 -3.37 4.36
C THR A 18 2.04 -3.17 4.38
N GLY A 19 1.57 -2.07 3.77
CA GLY A 19 0.15 -1.74 3.61
C GLY A 19 -0.48 -2.28 2.32
N ILE A 20 0.05 -3.35 1.73
CA ILE A 20 -0.54 -3.98 0.54
C ILE A 20 -1.92 -4.56 0.90
N ARG A 21 -2.90 -4.38 -0.01
CA ARG A 21 -4.23 -4.99 0.06
C ARG A 21 -4.54 -5.76 -1.22
N SER A 22 -5.36 -6.80 -1.12
CA SER A 22 -5.76 -7.66 -2.25
C SER A 22 -6.49 -6.87 -3.34
N GLU A 23 -7.41 -5.98 -2.95
CA GLU A 23 -8.20 -5.14 -3.88
C GLU A 23 -7.37 -4.08 -4.61
N GLN A 24 -6.09 -3.88 -4.27
CA GLN A 24 -5.29 -2.83 -4.91
C GLN A 24 -4.94 -3.13 -6.36
N SER A 25 -4.91 -4.38 -6.81
CA SER A 25 -4.58 -4.71 -8.20
C SER A 25 -5.12 -6.08 -8.55
N VAL A 26 -5.65 -6.20 -9.76
CA VAL A 26 -6.12 -7.48 -10.33
C VAL A 26 -4.98 -8.50 -10.40
N ASN A 27 -3.73 -8.06 -10.47
CA ASN A 27 -2.56 -8.94 -10.57
C ASN A 27 -2.07 -9.50 -9.22
N ARG A 28 -2.84 -9.38 -8.13
CA ARG A 28 -2.45 -9.88 -6.78
C ARG A 28 -3.17 -11.17 -6.37
N HIS A 29 -3.82 -11.87 -7.29
CA HIS A 29 -4.58 -13.09 -6.98
C HIS A 29 -3.75 -14.19 -6.31
N ASP A 30 -2.45 -14.29 -6.61
CA ASP A 30 -1.58 -15.31 -6.05
C ASP A 30 -0.83 -14.86 -4.77
N MET A 31 -1.06 -13.62 -4.31
CA MET A 31 -0.44 -13.10 -3.09
C MET A 31 -1.23 -13.52 -1.86
N THR A 32 -0.51 -13.67 -0.74
CA THR A 32 -1.12 -13.91 0.57
C THR A 32 -0.74 -12.77 1.53
N ASN A 33 -1.36 -12.73 2.71
CA ASN A 33 -1.00 -11.75 3.74
C ASN A 33 0.38 -12.02 4.37
N LEU A 34 1.01 -13.17 4.12
CA LEU A 34 2.30 -13.56 4.67
C LEU A 34 3.14 -14.27 3.59
N GLU A 35 4.24 -13.64 3.18
CA GLU A 35 5.04 -14.06 2.03
C GLU A 35 6.52 -14.16 2.39
N TRP A 36 7.25 -15.07 1.75
CA TRP A 36 8.71 -15.09 1.78
C TRP A 36 9.26 -14.18 0.66
N ASP A 37 10.11 -13.22 1.01
CA ASP A 37 10.81 -12.37 0.04
C ASP A 37 12.20 -12.93 -0.27
N GLU A 38 12.29 -13.78 -1.30
CA GLU A 38 13.55 -14.34 -1.77
C GLU A 38 14.62 -13.28 -2.08
N GLN A 39 14.23 -12.08 -2.52
CA GLN A 39 15.22 -11.06 -2.88
C GLN A 39 15.87 -10.39 -1.67
N ASN A 40 15.15 -10.30 -0.56
CA ASN A 40 15.59 -9.63 0.66
C ASN A 40 15.81 -10.60 1.83
N GLN A 41 15.55 -11.90 1.62
CA GLN A 41 15.73 -12.99 2.58
C GLN A 41 15.01 -12.73 3.92
N LEU A 42 13.75 -12.29 3.83
CA LEU A 42 12.93 -11.96 4.99
C LEU A 42 11.45 -12.27 4.75
N ILE A 43 10.68 -12.27 5.84
CA ILE A 43 9.22 -12.42 5.78
C ILE A 43 8.58 -11.07 5.47
N LYS A 44 7.65 -11.02 4.51
CA LYS A 44 6.74 -9.91 4.29
C LYS A 44 5.39 -10.20 4.92
N PHE A 45 4.85 -9.24 5.66
CA PHE A 45 3.53 -9.35 6.26
C PHE A 45 2.67 -8.14 5.89
N HIS A 46 1.43 -8.40 5.50
CA HIS A 46 0.45 -7.41 5.05
C HIS A 46 -0.76 -7.46 6.00
N PRO A 47 -0.76 -6.70 7.11
CA PRO A 47 -1.76 -6.85 8.17
C PRO A 47 -3.19 -6.55 7.72
N ILE A 48 -3.32 -5.63 6.76
CA ILE A 48 -4.59 -5.15 6.21
C ILE A 48 -4.88 -5.77 4.83
N PHE A 49 -4.26 -6.91 4.51
CA PHE A 49 -4.33 -7.51 3.18
C PHE A 49 -5.76 -7.71 2.69
N PHE A 50 -6.65 -8.15 3.57
CA PHE A 50 -8.05 -8.45 3.26
C PHE A 50 -8.99 -7.27 3.50
N TRP A 51 -8.49 -6.10 3.89
CA TRP A 51 -9.35 -4.94 4.10
C TRP A 51 -9.71 -4.30 2.77
N SER A 52 -10.99 -4.00 2.62
CA SER A 52 -11.51 -3.11 1.58
C SER A 52 -11.03 -1.67 1.79
N LEU A 53 -11.14 -0.85 0.75
CA LEU A 53 -10.85 0.58 0.89
C LEU A 53 -11.76 1.27 1.92
N ASP A 54 -13.03 0.87 2.01
CA ASP A 54 -13.99 1.50 2.90
C ASP A 54 -13.71 1.14 4.37
N GLU A 55 -13.30 -0.10 4.65
CA GLU A 55 -12.83 -0.49 6.00
C GLU A 55 -11.61 0.33 6.45
N VAL A 56 -10.66 0.59 5.54
CA VAL A 56 -9.49 1.45 5.83
C VAL A 56 -9.96 2.88 6.16
N LYS A 57 -10.85 3.46 5.34
CA LYS A 57 -11.38 4.81 5.58
C LYS A 57 -12.16 4.91 6.89
N GLU A 58 -13.01 3.91 7.17
CA GLU A 58 -13.76 3.84 8.42
C GLU A 58 -12.81 3.78 9.62
N TYR A 59 -11.77 2.94 9.54
CA TYR A 59 -10.79 2.82 10.60
C TYR A 59 -10.02 4.12 10.84
N ILE A 60 -9.59 4.81 9.77
CA ILE A 60 -8.93 6.12 9.86
C ILE A 60 -9.84 7.12 10.56
N LYS A 61 -11.09 7.23 10.12
CA LYS A 61 -12.08 8.17 10.68
C LYS A 61 -12.38 7.87 12.15
N LYS A 62 -12.61 6.59 12.48
CA LYS A 62 -12.95 6.15 13.84
C LYS A 62 -11.82 6.42 14.83
N ASN A 63 -10.57 6.30 14.39
CA ASN A 63 -9.39 6.44 15.25
C ASN A 63 -8.70 7.80 15.12
N ASN A 64 -9.25 8.75 14.36
CA ASN A 64 -8.67 10.05 14.08
C ASN A 64 -7.21 9.96 13.58
N ILE A 65 -6.93 9.00 12.69
CA ILE A 65 -5.60 8.83 12.10
C ILE A 65 -5.37 9.94 11.08
N VAL A 66 -4.20 10.57 11.15
CA VAL A 66 -3.79 11.57 10.15
C VAL A 66 -3.52 10.85 8.82
N TYR A 67 -4.12 11.35 7.74
CA TYR A 67 -3.92 10.82 6.38
C TYR A 67 -3.45 11.93 5.42
N ASN A 68 -3.01 11.54 4.23
CA ASN A 68 -2.54 12.48 3.22
C ASN A 68 -3.71 13.25 2.56
N THR A 69 -3.71 14.58 2.66
CA THR A 69 -4.76 15.46 2.12
C THR A 69 -4.92 15.40 0.59
N LEU A 70 -3.96 14.79 -0.13
CA LEU A 70 -4.13 14.51 -1.56
C LEU A 70 -5.28 13.53 -1.83
N HIS A 71 -5.64 12.67 -0.86
CA HIS A 71 -6.82 11.81 -0.98
C HIS A 71 -8.11 12.63 -1.16
N ASP A 72 -8.21 13.79 -0.51
CA ASP A 72 -9.36 14.71 -0.66
C ASP A 72 -9.36 15.42 -2.02
N LYS A 73 -8.22 15.42 -2.72
CA LYS A 73 -8.03 16.01 -4.06
C LYS A 73 -8.13 14.97 -5.18
N GLY A 74 -8.69 13.80 -4.89
CA GLY A 74 -8.90 12.75 -5.88
C GLY A 74 -7.65 11.93 -6.20
N PHE A 75 -6.66 11.86 -5.30
CA PHE A 75 -5.52 10.93 -5.45
C PHE A 75 -5.77 9.68 -4.60
N PRO A 76 -6.35 8.60 -5.15
CA PRO A 76 -6.59 7.38 -4.38
C PRO A 76 -5.33 6.56 -4.12
N SER A 77 -4.27 6.77 -4.91
CA SER A 77 -2.98 6.09 -4.83
C SER A 77 -1.85 7.11 -4.98
N ILE A 78 -1.01 7.24 -3.95
CA ILE A 78 -0.01 8.31 -3.89
C ILE A 78 1.39 7.71 -4.01
N GLY A 79 2.08 8.08 -5.10
CA GLY A 79 3.46 7.70 -5.37
C GLY A 79 4.39 8.91 -5.42
N CYS A 80 5.44 8.82 -6.24
CA CYS A 80 6.30 9.98 -6.53
C CYS A 80 5.50 11.05 -7.31
N ALA A 81 5.80 12.32 -7.08
CA ALA A 81 5.10 13.45 -7.71
C ALA A 81 4.91 13.35 -9.25
N PRO A 82 5.92 12.97 -10.07
CA PRO A 82 5.72 12.85 -11.52
C PRO A 82 5.02 11.55 -11.94
N CYS A 83 4.77 10.63 -11.00
CA CYS A 83 4.27 9.28 -11.28
C CYS A 83 2.86 9.02 -10.71
N THR A 84 2.23 10.01 -10.10
CA THR A 84 0.85 9.92 -9.61
C THR A 84 0.02 11.08 -10.15
N ARG A 85 -1.28 10.83 -10.33
CA ARG A 85 -2.24 11.84 -10.77
C ARG A 85 -3.56 11.68 -10.04
N ALA A 86 -4.33 12.77 -9.99
CA ALA A 86 -5.72 12.70 -9.59
C ALA A 86 -6.54 11.91 -10.62
N VAL A 87 -7.59 11.28 -10.14
CA VAL A 87 -8.52 10.48 -10.94
C VAL A 87 -9.79 11.27 -11.18
N THR A 88 -10.38 11.09 -12.35
CA THR A 88 -11.70 11.66 -12.63
C THR A 88 -12.79 10.70 -12.16
N GLN A 89 -14.01 11.24 -11.98
CA GLN A 89 -15.14 10.47 -11.48
C GLN A 89 -15.49 9.34 -12.47
N GLY A 90 -15.34 8.08 -12.05
CA GLY A 90 -15.62 6.89 -12.87
C GLY A 90 -14.40 6.20 -13.48
N GLU A 91 -13.17 6.66 -13.22
CA GLU A 91 -11.95 5.91 -13.60
C GLU A 91 -11.69 4.75 -12.63
N ASP A 92 -11.54 3.54 -13.17
CA ASP A 92 -11.13 2.32 -12.44
C ASP A 92 -9.62 2.35 -12.20
N LEU A 93 -9.18 2.39 -10.94
CA LEU A 93 -7.76 2.48 -10.60
C LEU A 93 -7.38 1.67 -9.37
N GLU A 94 -6.11 1.30 -9.33
CA GLU A 94 -5.45 0.61 -8.22
C GLU A 94 -5.35 1.54 -6.98
N LEU A 95 -6.19 1.34 -5.96
CA LEU A 95 -6.36 2.26 -4.82
C LEU A 95 -5.38 1.99 -3.66
N ALA A 96 -4.16 2.55 -3.72
CA ALA A 96 -3.23 2.49 -2.60
C ALA A 96 -3.43 3.65 -1.61
N LEU A 97 -4.36 3.47 -0.66
CA LEU A 97 -4.26 4.21 0.60
C LEU A 97 -3.12 3.60 1.41
N VAL A 98 -1.95 4.23 1.38
CA VAL A 98 -0.86 3.92 2.29
C VAL A 98 -1.16 4.70 3.57
N VAL A 99 -1.50 3.95 4.63
CA VAL A 99 -1.58 4.49 6.00
C VAL A 99 -0.16 4.68 6.52
#